data_AF-A0A9E3TVC9-F1
#
_entry.id   AF-A0A9E3TVC9-F1
#
_cell.length_a   1.000
_cell.length_b   1.000
_cell.length_c   1.000
_cell.angle_alpha   90.00
_cell.angle_beta   90.00
_cell.angle_gamma   90.00
#
_symmetry.space_group_name_H-M   'P 1'
#
loop_
_entity.id
_entity.type
_entity.pdbx_description
1 polymer ?
#
loop_
_entity_poly.entity_id
_entity_poly.type
_entity_poly.pdbx_seq_one_letter_code
_entity_poly.pdbx_strand_id
1 'polypeptide(L)'
;MRRSNCSKNSLGLPSPLRARMVAAFLAALVVAQSACSRSERPRTKDDIFQDRLTVDTLYITADGQQITAPGNADRALVVDQAAGAIAWPAWRCDNPACPGRSATGEPFVFPWPDPFASVSSAGAIVIRQPVSDADFKTMDDYAEQKCPQCLAQRNIARESDETRQQYKNWCQPHVLPSAAKRLAELDAESAAIAARQRERFEQRQDK
;
A
#
# COMPACT_ATOMS: atom_id res chain seq x y z
N MET A 1 24.55 25.80 -61.61
CA MET A 1 25.48 26.70 -60.87
C MET A 1 26.01 25.90 -59.68
N ARG A 2 27.18 25.23 -59.72
CA ARG A 2 28.58 25.72 -59.62
C ARG A 2 28.83 26.72 -58.48
N ARG A 3 29.60 26.25 -57.48
CA ARG A 3 30.63 26.89 -56.60
C ARG A 3 30.52 26.25 -55.21
N SER A 4 31.56 26.02 -54.40
CA SER A 4 33.01 25.98 -54.56
C SER A 4 33.57 25.44 -53.23
N ASN A 5 34.70 24.74 -53.29
CA ASN A 5 35.54 24.28 -52.19
C ASN A 5 36.05 25.41 -51.27
N CYS A 6 36.56 24.99 -50.10
CA CYS A 6 37.53 25.61 -49.16
C CYS A 6 36.92 25.70 -47.74
N SER A 7 37.58 25.37 -46.63
CA SER A 7 39.02 25.18 -46.38
C SER A 7 39.21 24.23 -45.20
N LYS A 8 40.22 23.37 -45.31
CA LYS A 8 40.79 22.59 -44.21
C LYS A 8 41.59 23.54 -43.33
N ASN A 9 41.19 23.72 -42.07
CA ASN A 9 42.10 24.21 -41.02
C ASN A 9 42.39 23.07 -40.05
N SER A 10 43.54 22.45 -40.29
CA SER A 10 44.28 21.61 -39.37
C SER A 10 44.78 22.44 -38.19
N LEU A 11 44.16 22.26 -37.02
CA LEU A 11 44.77 22.66 -35.74
C LEU A 11 45.46 21.44 -35.16
N GLY A 12 46.79 21.51 -35.13
CA GLY A 12 47.67 20.48 -34.61
C GLY A 12 47.34 20.17 -33.15
N LEU A 13 47.23 18.87 -32.86
CA LEU A 13 47.56 18.36 -31.53
C LEU A 13 49.07 18.50 -31.36
N PRO A 14 49.53 18.93 -30.19
CA PRO A 14 50.22 17.90 -29.40
C PRO A 14 50.02 18.07 -27.90
N SER A 15 49.76 16.95 -27.23
CA SER A 15 50.53 16.50 -26.06
C SER A 15 49.72 15.43 -25.30
N PRO A 16 50.22 14.20 -25.12
CA PRO A 16 49.55 13.16 -24.32
C PRO A 16 49.36 13.57 -22.84
N LEU A 17 50.07 14.61 -22.39
CA LEU A 17 49.93 15.20 -21.06
C LEU A 17 48.65 16.05 -20.89
N ARG A 18 48.16 16.74 -21.93
CA ARG A 18 46.94 17.56 -21.83
C ARG A 18 45.67 16.71 -21.81
N ALA A 19 45.64 15.61 -22.59
CA ALA A 19 44.53 14.66 -22.56
C ALA A 19 44.41 13.93 -21.21
N ARG A 20 45.55 13.59 -20.57
CA ARG A 20 45.57 13.01 -19.22
C ARG A 20 45.16 14.00 -18.13
N MET A 21 45.55 15.27 -18.23
CA MET A 21 45.10 16.31 -17.29
C MET A 21 43.60 16.61 -17.40
N VAL A 22 43.04 16.69 -18.60
CA VAL A 22 41.60 16.93 -18.79
C VAL A 22 40.76 15.73 -18.35
N ALA A 23 41.22 14.50 -18.61
CA ALA A 23 40.56 13.29 -18.11
C ALA A 23 40.63 13.16 -16.59
N ALA A 24 41.76 13.53 -15.96
CA ALA A 24 41.88 13.55 -14.50
C ALA A 24 41.01 14.65 -13.85
N PHE A 25 40.91 15.84 -14.47
CA PHE A 25 40.02 16.90 -14.01
C PHE A 25 38.54 16.55 -14.17
N LEU A 26 38.15 15.89 -15.27
CA LEU A 26 36.78 15.40 -15.47
C LEU A 26 36.43 14.25 -14.51
N ALA A 27 37.35 13.32 -14.25
CA ALA A 27 37.15 12.27 -13.26
C ALA A 27 37.04 12.85 -11.83
N ALA A 28 37.84 13.85 -11.48
CA ALA A 28 37.73 14.55 -10.20
C ALA A 28 36.41 15.34 -10.07
N LEU A 29 35.90 15.93 -11.16
CA LEU A 29 34.61 16.62 -11.16
C LEU A 29 33.42 15.64 -10.98
N VAL A 30 33.50 14.44 -11.56
CA VAL A 30 32.45 13.40 -11.41
C VAL A 30 32.44 12.82 -9.98
N VAL A 31 33.60 12.66 -9.34
CA VAL A 31 33.71 12.24 -7.93
C VAL A 31 33.24 13.35 -6.98
N ALA A 32 33.51 14.63 -7.28
CA ALA A 32 33.02 15.74 -6.47
C ALA A 32 31.50 15.92 -6.54
N GLN A 33 30.85 15.56 -7.66
CA GLN A 33 29.39 15.58 -7.77
C GLN A 33 28.68 14.39 -7.10
N SER A 34 29.40 13.31 -6.82
CA SER A 34 28.85 12.18 -6.04
C SER A 34 28.98 12.38 -4.51
N ALA A 35 29.74 13.39 -4.07
CA ALA A 35 29.94 13.74 -2.66
C ALA A 35 29.06 14.90 -2.17
N CYS A 36 28.24 15.51 -3.04
CA CYS A 36 27.02 16.17 -2.59
C CYS A 36 26.03 15.08 -2.20
N SER A 37 26.31 14.40 -1.09
CA SER A 37 25.33 13.62 -0.36
C SER A 37 24.16 14.57 -0.11
N ARG A 38 23.11 14.42 -0.92
CA ARG A 38 21.79 14.92 -0.54
C ARG A 38 21.55 14.29 0.81
N SER A 39 21.77 15.07 1.87
CA SER A 39 21.34 14.71 3.21
C SER A 39 19.85 14.47 3.05
N GLU A 40 19.48 13.20 2.98
CA GLU A 40 18.10 12.81 2.82
C GLU A 40 17.36 13.48 3.98
N ARG A 41 16.40 14.35 3.64
CA ARG A 41 15.70 15.11 4.67
C ARG A 41 15.18 14.11 5.71
N PRO A 42 15.33 14.36 7.01
CA PRO A 42 14.78 13.47 8.01
C PRO A 42 13.29 13.22 7.70
N ARG A 43 12.89 11.95 7.68
CA ARG A 43 11.50 11.58 7.45
C ARG A 43 10.59 12.22 8.50
N THR A 44 9.42 12.65 8.07
CA THR A 44 8.36 13.19 8.94
C THR A 44 7.37 12.08 9.33
N LYS A 45 6.49 12.37 10.31
CA LYS A 45 5.38 11.46 10.64
C LYS A 45 4.43 11.29 9.45
N ASP A 46 4.24 12.34 8.65
CA ASP A 46 3.39 12.29 7.46
C ASP A 46 3.99 11.38 6.39
N ASP A 47 5.31 11.42 6.18
CA ASP A 47 5.97 10.48 5.25
C ASP A 47 5.75 9.02 5.67
N ILE A 48 5.86 8.73 6.97
CA ILE A 48 5.62 7.38 7.51
C ILE A 48 4.16 6.99 7.34
N PHE A 49 3.23 7.91 7.60
CA PHE A 49 1.81 7.66 7.41
C PHE A 49 1.49 7.34 5.94
N GLN A 50 2.04 8.10 4.99
CA GLN A 50 1.88 7.82 3.56
C GLN A 50 2.44 6.44 3.18
N ASP A 51 3.62 6.07 3.69
CA ASP A 51 4.17 4.73 3.46
C ASP A 51 3.22 3.63 3.94
N ARG A 52 2.61 3.80 5.12
CA ARG A 52 1.65 2.82 5.67
C ARG A 52 0.47 2.59 4.73
N LEU A 53 0.00 3.66 4.07
CA LEU A 53 -1.10 3.58 3.12
C LEU A 53 -0.72 2.82 1.85
N THR A 54 0.58 2.70 1.55
CA THR A 54 1.11 2.01 0.35
C THR A 54 1.66 0.61 0.62
N VAL A 55 1.56 0.10 1.86
CA VAL A 55 2.02 -1.25 2.18
C VAL A 55 1.21 -2.28 1.40
N ASP A 56 1.89 -3.28 0.84
CA ASP A 56 1.25 -4.37 0.10
C ASP A 56 0.08 -4.98 0.88
N THR A 57 -1.05 -5.08 0.20
CA THR A 57 -2.30 -5.62 0.75
C THR A 57 -2.77 -6.76 -0.16
N LEU A 58 -3.30 -7.80 0.46
CA LEU A 58 -3.97 -8.88 -0.26
C LEU A 58 -5.39 -8.43 -0.60
N TYR A 59 -5.75 -8.51 -1.86
CA TYR A 59 -7.10 -8.31 -2.38
C TYR A 59 -7.65 -9.64 -2.90
N ILE A 60 -8.95 -9.85 -2.75
CA ILE A 60 -9.65 -11.05 -3.18
C ILE A 60 -10.90 -10.65 -3.96
N THR A 61 -11.08 -11.20 -5.16
CA THR A 61 -12.31 -11.05 -5.96
C THR A 61 -13.43 -11.94 -5.42
N ALA A 62 -14.67 -11.75 -5.88
CA ALA A 62 -15.83 -12.47 -5.36
C ALA A 62 -15.78 -13.98 -5.64
N ASP A 63 -15.10 -14.38 -6.72
CA ASP A 63 -14.82 -15.76 -7.10
C ASP A 63 -13.56 -16.35 -6.44
N GLY A 64 -12.85 -15.55 -5.62
CA GLY A 64 -11.74 -16.02 -4.79
C GLY A 64 -10.34 -15.85 -5.40
N GLN A 65 -10.20 -15.21 -6.55
CA GLN A 65 -8.90 -14.87 -7.11
C GLN A 65 -8.17 -13.86 -6.22
N GLN A 66 -6.88 -14.11 -5.99
CA GLN A 66 -6.03 -13.33 -5.10
C GLN A 66 -5.12 -12.39 -5.90
N ILE A 67 -4.99 -11.15 -5.42
CA ILE A 67 -4.18 -10.09 -6.02
C ILE A 67 -3.41 -9.39 -4.92
N THR A 68 -2.10 -9.29 -5.05
CA THR A 68 -1.28 -8.45 -4.17
C THR A 68 -1.01 -7.14 -4.87
N ALA A 69 -1.34 -6.03 -4.21
CA ALA A 69 -1.07 -4.68 -4.70
C ALA A 69 -0.74 -3.77 -3.52
N PRO A 70 -0.01 -2.65 -3.74
CA PRO A 70 0.12 -1.61 -2.73
C PRO A 70 -1.26 -1.21 -2.20
N GLY A 71 -1.36 -1.00 -0.89
CA GLY A 71 -2.51 -0.31 -0.32
C GLY A 71 -2.71 1.03 -1.04
N ASN A 72 -3.95 1.51 -1.08
CA ASN A 72 -4.25 2.79 -1.68
C ASN A 72 -5.08 3.64 -0.71
N ALA A 73 -4.54 4.81 -0.36
CA ALA A 73 -5.19 5.81 0.47
C ALA A 73 -6.52 6.31 -0.12
N ASP A 74 -6.58 6.42 -1.45
CA ASP A 74 -7.68 7.02 -2.18
C ASP A 74 -8.74 5.99 -2.60
N ARG A 75 -8.38 4.70 -2.63
CA ARG A 75 -9.28 3.62 -3.08
C ARG A 75 -9.05 2.35 -2.28
N ALA A 76 -10.01 1.98 -1.44
CA ALA A 76 -10.00 0.71 -0.72
C ALA A 76 -10.15 -0.53 -1.62
N LEU A 77 -10.35 -0.37 -2.94
CA LEU A 77 -10.70 -1.42 -3.89
C LEU A 77 -9.77 -1.38 -5.11
N VAL A 78 -9.47 -2.54 -5.68
CA VAL A 78 -8.71 -2.66 -6.93
C VAL A 78 -9.55 -3.38 -8.00
N VAL A 79 -9.25 -3.14 -9.27
CA VAL A 79 -9.88 -3.87 -10.39
C VAL A 79 -8.87 -4.85 -10.94
N ASP A 80 -9.23 -6.13 -10.95
CA ASP A 80 -8.52 -7.12 -11.76
C ASP A 80 -8.70 -6.77 -13.24
N GLN A 81 -7.61 -6.34 -13.88
CA GLN A 81 -7.65 -5.96 -15.29
C GLN A 81 -7.94 -7.15 -16.21
N ALA A 82 -7.60 -8.37 -15.80
CA ALA A 82 -7.84 -9.56 -16.61
C ALA A 82 -9.32 -9.97 -16.57
N ALA A 83 -9.91 -10.01 -15.38
CA ALA A 83 -11.30 -10.42 -15.18
C ALA A 83 -12.31 -9.27 -15.34
N GLY A 84 -11.86 -8.02 -15.29
CA GLY A 84 -12.76 -6.86 -15.18
C GLY A 84 -13.56 -6.83 -13.86
N ALA A 85 -13.08 -7.55 -12.85
CA ALA A 85 -13.76 -7.76 -11.57
C ALA A 85 -13.17 -6.86 -10.48
N ILE A 86 -14.01 -6.45 -9.52
CA ILE A 86 -13.53 -5.78 -8.30
C ILE A 86 -12.85 -6.85 -7.41
N ALA A 87 -11.71 -6.49 -6.83
CA ALA A 87 -11.12 -7.20 -5.71
C ALA A 87 -11.14 -6.32 -4.47
N TRP A 88 -11.57 -6.92 -3.36
CA TRP A 88 -11.73 -6.27 -2.06
C TRP A 88 -10.57 -6.65 -1.14
N PRO A 89 -10.18 -5.79 -0.18
CA PRO A 89 -9.18 -6.15 0.81
C PRO A 89 -9.56 -7.46 1.49
N ALA A 90 -8.59 -8.34 1.64
CA ALA A 90 -8.77 -9.62 2.28
C ALA A 90 -9.00 -9.44 3.79
N TRP A 91 -9.94 -10.20 4.31
CA TRP A 91 -10.19 -10.37 5.72
C TRP A 91 -9.80 -11.78 6.13
N ARG A 92 -9.48 -11.96 7.40
CA ARG A 92 -9.26 -13.27 8.02
C ARG A 92 -10.26 -13.50 9.14
N CYS A 93 -10.66 -14.75 9.32
CA CYS A 93 -11.48 -15.19 10.44
C CYS A 93 -10.65 -16.00 11.43
N ASP A 94 -10.39 -15.41 12.60
CA ASP A 94 -9.59 -16.01 13.66
C ASP A 94 -10.41 -16.93 14.58
N ASN A 95 -11.72 -17.10 14.34
CA ASN A 95 -12.57 -18.02 15.09
C ASN A 95 -11.95 -19.45 15.05
N PRO A 96 -11.59 -20.05 16.19
CA PRO A 96 -10.96 -21.38 16.22
C PRO A 96 -11.86 -22.48 15.66
N ALA A 97 -13.18 -22.30 15.70
CA ALA A 97 -14.17 -23.22 15.16
C ALA A 97 -14.68 -22.83 13.75
N CYS A 98 -14.01 -21.90 13.05
CA CYS A 98 -14.43 -21.49 11.72
C CYS A 98 -14.38 -22.68 10.74
N PRO A 99 -15.49 -23.02 10.06
CA PRO A 99 -15.53 -24.13 9.10
C PRO A 99 -14.64 -23.92 7.88
N GLY A 100 -14.32 -22.66 7.56
CA GLY A 100 -13.45 -22.30 6.45
C GLY A 100 -11.96 -22.44 6.74
N ARG A 101 -11.56 -22.83 7.97
CA ARG A 101 -10.13 -23.03 8.28
C ARG A 101 -9.53 -24.10 7.37
N SER A 102 -8.27 -23.90 7.01
CA SER A 102 -7.55 -24.89 6.21
C SER A 102 -7.32 -26.18 6.99
N ALA A 103 -6.98 -27.28 6.30
CA ALA A 103 -6.62 -28.55 6.94
C ALA A 103 -5.39 -28.43 7.85
N THR A 104 -4.51 -27.45 7.60
CA THR A 104 -3.34 -27.14 8.43
C THR A 104 -3.67 -26.24 9.62
N GLY A 105 -4.95 -25.84 9.77
CA GLY A 105 -5.41 -24.98 10.85
C GLY A 105 -5.15 -23.50 10.61
N GLU A 106 -4.87 -23.07 9.38
CA GLU A 106 -4.74 -21.65 9.07
C GLU A 106 -6.11 -20.95 9.08
N PRO A 107 -6.19 -19.67 9.51
CA PRO A 107 -7.41 -18.89 9.46
C PRO A 107 -8.03 -18.83 8.05
N PHE A 108 -9.36 -18.83 7.98
CA PHE A 108 -10.06 -18.64 6.71
C PHE A 108 -9.86 -17.19 6.22
N VAL A 109 -9.49 -17.02 4.95
CA VAL A 109 -9.31 -15.70 4.32
C VAL A 109 -10.40 -15.48 3.28
N PHE A 110 -11.04 -14.31 3.28
CA PHE A 110 -12.22 -14.02 2.46
C PHE A 110 -12.31 -12.54 2.06
N PRO A 111 -12.99 -12.21 0.95
CA PRO A 111 -13.34 -10.82 0.62
C PRO A 111 -14.57 -10.37 1.40
N TRP A 112 -14.76 -9.06 1.55
CA TRP A 112 -16.02 -8.48 2.04
C TRP A 112 -16.58 -7.53 0.96
N PRO A 113 -17.35 -8.06 0.00
CA PRO A 113 -17.81 -7.29 -1.14
C PRO A 113 -18.86 -6.24 -0.77
N ASP A 114 -18.57 -4.97 -1.08
CA ASP A 114 -19.56 -3.89 -1.01
C ASP A 114 -20.62 -4.07 -2.12
N PRO A 115 -21.91 -4.28 -1.77
CA PRO A 115 -22.97 -4.50 -2.75
C PRO A 115 -23.30 -3.26 -3.60
N PHE A 116 -22.78 -2.10 -3.25
CA PHE A 116 -22.96 -0.84 -3.98
C PHE A 116 -21.79 -0.49 -4.90
N ALA A 117 -20.69 -1.24 -4.82
CA ALA A 117 -19.54 -1.09 -5.70
C ALA A 117 -19.73 -1.88 -7.00
N SER A 118 -19.42 -1.24 -8.13
CA SER A 118 -19.48 -1.83 -9.47
C SER A 118 -18.36 -1.30 -10.36
N VAL A 119 -18.05 -1.98 -11.47
CA VAL A 119 -17.12 -1.50 -12.49
C VAL A 119 -17.93 -0.88 -13.63
N SER A 120 -17.68 0.38 -13.95
CA SER A 120 -18.26 1.06 -15.11
C SER A 120 -17.71 0.48 -16.42
N SER A 121 -18.37 0.78 -17.55
CA SER A 121 -17.86 0.40 -18.88
C SER A 121 -16.48 0.98 -19.21
N ALA A 122 -16.06 2.04 -18.53
CA ALA A 122 -14.73 2.63 -18.64
C ALA A 122 -13.68 1.95 -17.74
N GLY A 123 -14.03 0.88 -17.03
CA GLY A 123 -13.13 0.18 -16.10
C GLY A 123 -12.93 0.88 -14.75
N ALA A 124 -13.64 1.99 -14.50
CA ALA A 124 -13.58 2.70 -13.22
C ALA A 124 -14.55 2.11 -12.20
N ILE A 125 -14.14 2.04 -10.94
CA ILE A 125 -15.01 1.66 -9.82
C ILE A 125 -16.00 2.80 -9.55
N VAL A 126 -17.28 2.46 -9.52
CA VAL A 126 -18.38 3.37 -9.16
C VAL A 126 -19.09 2.79 -7.94
N ILE A 127 -19.19 3.60 -6.89
CA ILE A 127 -19.96 3.28 -5.69
C ILE A 127 -21.24 4.10 -5.75
N ARG A 128 -22.37 3.42 -5.90
CA ARG A 128 -23.68 4.09 -5.88
C ARG A 128 -24.08 4.37 -4.43
N GLN A 129 -24.81 5.46 -4.20
CA GLN A 129 -25.43 5.68 -2.89
C GLN A 129 -26.69 4.82 -2.76
N PRO A 130 -27.05 4.36 -1.55
CA PRO A 130 -28.35 3.75 -1.29
C PRO A 130 -29.45 4.81 -1.47
N VAL A 131 -30.49 4.49 -2.23
CA VAL A 131 -31.58 5.45 -2.55
C VAL A 131 -32.97 4.90 -2.27
N SER A 132 -33.08 3.67 -1.78
CA SER A 132 -34.36 2.99 -1.51
C SER A 132 -34.32 2.25 -0.18
N ASP A 133 -35.49 1.94 0.39
CA ASP A 133 -35.59 1.13 1.61
C ASP A 133 -34.94 -0.24 1.45
N ALA A 134 -35.03 -0.83 0.25
CA ALA A 134 -34.35 -2.07 -0.09
C ALA A 134 -32.82 -1.91 -0.03
N ASP A 135 -32.29 -0.79 -0.54
CA ASP A 135 -30.86 -0.50 -0.43
C ASP A 135 -30.43 -0.30 1.02
N PHE A 136 -31.18 0.48 1.81
CA PHE A 136 -30.85 0.67 3.23
C PHE A 136 -30.87 -0.65 3.98
N LYS A 137 -31.84 -1.53 3.69
CA LYS A 137 -31.84 -2.90 4.23
C LYS A 137 -30.60 -3.69 3.81
N THR A 138 -30.22 -3.66 2.52
CA THR A 138 -28.99 -4.32 2.04
C THR A 138 -27.75 -3.78 2.74
N MET A 139 -27.69 -2.47 2.97
CA MET A 139 -26.61 -1.82 3.70
C MET A 139 -26.58 -2.28 5.16
N ASP A 140 -27.72 -2.41 5.84
CA ASP A 140 -27.77 -2.93 7.22
C ASP A 140 -27.31 -4.39 7.29
N ASP A 141 -27.73 -5.22 6.33
CA ASP A 141 -27.30 -6.62 6.24
C ASP A 141 -25.77 -6.70 6.01
N TYR A 142 -25.22 -5.76 5.24
CA TYR A 142 -23.79 -5.60 4.96
C TYR A 142 -23.00 -4.98 6.11
N ALA A 143 -23.56 -4.03 6.88
CA ALA A 143 -22.82 -3.14 7.79
C ALA A 143 -21.95 -3.86 8.83
N GLU A 144 -22.30 -5.10 9.16
CA GLU A 144 -21.51 -5.94 10.05
C GLU A 144 -20.58 -6.86 9.25
N GLN A 145 -19.27 -6.67 9.45
CA GLN A 145 -18.19 -7.51 8.95
C GLN A 145 -18.35 -8.94 9.46
N LYS A 146 -18.60 -9.89 8.55
CA LYS A 146 -18.89 -11.29 8.89
C LYS A 146 -18.08 -12.23 8.04
N CYS A 147 -17.48 -13.23 8.68
CA CYS A 147 -16.98 -14.42 7.99
C CYS A 147 -18.17 -15.19 7.38
N PRO A 148 -18.22 -15.42 6.06
CA PRO A 148 -19.34 -16.09 5.41
C PRO A 148 -19.48 -17.55 5.86
N GLN A 149 -18.37 -18.21 6.19
CA GLN A 149 -18.38 -19.60 6.67
C GLN A 149 -18.95 -19.73 8.08
N CYS A 150 -18.63 -18.80 8.99
CA CYS A 150 -19.27 -18.77 10.29
C CYS A 150 -20.75 -18.36 10.18
N LEU A 151 -21.06 -17.39 9.32
CA LEU A 151 -22.42 -16.90 9.14
C LEU A 151 -23.39 -18.02 8.74
N ALA A 152 -22.95 -18.95 7.89
CA ALA A 152 -23.76 -20.11 7.46
C ALA A 152 -24.20 -21.02 8.61
N GLN A 153 -23.52 -20.99 9.76
CA GLN A 153 -23.82 -21.83 10.93
C GLN A 153 -24.44 -21.05 12.09
N ARG A 154 -24.42 -19.73 12.03
CA ARG A 154 -24.88 -18.86 13.11
C ARG A 154 -26.40 -18.77 13.16
N ASN A 155 -26.93 -18.63 14.38
CA ASN A 155 -28.33 -18.29 14.60
C ASN A 155 -28.43 -16.91 15.22
N ILE A 156 -28.21 -15.88 14.39
CA ILE A 156 -28.09 -14.47 14.83
C ILE A 156 -29.30 -14.03 15.66
N ALA A 157 -30.50 -14.53 15.34
CA ALA A 157 -31.73 -14.20 16.06
C ALA A 157 -31.74 -14.68 17.52
N ARG A 158 -30.90 -15.66 17.88
CA ARG A 158 -30.82 -16.23 19.23
C ARG A 158 -29.50 -15.94 19.94
N GLU A 159 -28.55 -15.30 19.28
CA GLU A 159 -27.26 -14.93 19.87
C GLU A 159 -27.40 -13.76 20.84
N SER A 160 -26.66 -13.81 21.95
CA SER A 160 -26.47 -12.65 22.84
C SER A 160 -25.59 -11.60 22.16
N ASP A 161 -25.64 -10.36 22.66
CA ASP A 161 -24.81 -9.29 22.10
C ASP A 161 -23.31 -9.53 22.31
N GLU A 162 -22.91 -10.19 23.40
CA GLU A 162 -21.52 -10.61 23.63
C GLU A 162 -21.06 -11.61 22.58
N THR A 163 -21.92 -12.57 22.24
CA THR A 163 -21.63 -13.57 21.20
C THR A 163 -21.47 -12.89 19.85
N ARG A 164 -22.37 -11.96 19.50
CA ARG A 164 -22.28 -11.19 18.26
C ARG A 164 -20.99 -10.37 18.21
N GLN A 165 -20.65 -9.68 19.31
CA GLN A 165 -19.42 -8.90 19.40
C GLN A 165 -18.18 -9.78 19.28
N GLN A 166 -18.20 -10.99 19.84
CA GLN A 166 -17.11 -11.95 19.70
C GLN A 166 -16.88 -12.34 18.23
N TYR A 167 -17.95 -12.59 17.46
CA TYR A 167 -17.83 -12.86 16.03
C TYR A 167 -17.26 -11.69 15.23
N LYS A 168 -17.62 -10.45 15.59
CA LYS A 168 -17.01 -9.25 15.00
C LYS A 168 -15.52 -9.20 15.29
N ASN A 169 -15.13 -9.45 16.54
CA ASN A 169 -13.71 -9.43 16.96
C ASN A 169 -12.87 -10.54 16.30
N TRP A 170 -13.48 -11.65 15.87
CA TRP A 170 -12.78 -12.69 15.11
C TRP A 170 -12.52 -12.32 13.64
N CYS A 171 -13.23 -11.35 13.08
CA CYS A 171 -13.00 -10.91 11.70
C CYS A 171 -12.01 -9.74 11.70
N GLN A 172 -10.81 -9.98 11.19
CA GLN A 172 -9.73 -8.99 11.18
C GLN A 172 -9.24 -8.76 9.75
N PRO A 173 -8.69 -7.59 9.40
CA PRO A 173 -7.99 -7.43 8.13
C PRO A 173 -6.86 -8.47 8.00
N HIS A 174 -6.76 -9.10 6.84
CA HIS A 174 -5.64 -9.99 6.55
C HIS A 174 -4.39 -9.15 6.28
N VAL A 175 -3.28 -9.49 6.93
CA VAL A 175 -1.99 -8.80 6.77
C VAL A 175 -0.98 -9.80 6.23
N LEU A 176 -0.41 -9.50 5.06
CA LEU A 176 0.66 -10.30 4.46
C LEU A 176 1.89 -10.32 5.39
N PRO A 177 2.69 -11.40 5.41
CA PRO A 177 3.91 -11.42 6.23
C PRO A 177 4.91 -10.29 5.91
N SER A 178 5.07 -9.95 4.62
CA SER A 178 5.88 -8.81 4.17
C SER A 178 5.32 -7.48 4.67
N ALA A 179 4.00 -7.31 4.59
CA ALA A 179 3.29 -6.14 5.07
C ALA A 179 3.42 -5.97 6.59
N ALA A 180 3.24 -7.04 7.35
CA ALA A 180 3.41 -7.04 8.80
C ALA A 180 4.82 -6.58 9.21
N LYS A 181 5.84 -7.08 8.51
CA LYS A 181 7.22 -6.64 8.72
C LYS A 181 7.39 -5.15 8.43
N ARG A 182 6.91 -4.67 7.28
CA ARG A 182 7.06 -3.25 6.90
C ARG A 182 6.31 -2.32 7.85
N LEU A 183 5.11 -2.71 8.29
CA LEU A 183 4.33 -1.95 9.27
C LEU A 183 5.06 -1.84 10.61
N ALA A 184 5.70 -2.92 11.07
CA ALA A 184 6.50 -2.91 12.29
C ALA A 184 7.73 -1.98 12.19
N GLU A 185 8.40 -1.94 11.03
CA GLU A 185 9.49 -0.99 10.77
C GLU A 185 8.99 0.46 10.83
N LEU A 186 7.85 0.75 10.18
CA LEU A 186 7.23 2.07 10.18
C LEU A 186 6.78 2.52 11.59
N ASP A 187 6.28 1.59 12.40
CA ASP A 187 5.94 1.86 13.80
C ASP A 187 7.17 2.22 14.64
N ALA A 188 8.28 1.49 14.46
CA ALA A 188 9.55 1.80 15.11
C ALA A 188 10.12 3.16 14.68
N GLU A 189 10.08 3.47 13.37
CA GLU A 189 10.47 4.79 12.83
C GLU A 189 9.63 5.92 13.46
N SER A 190 8.31 5.73 13.56
CA SER A 190 7.37 6.71 14.14
C SER A 190 7.64 6.96 15.63
N ALA A 191 7.84 5.88 16.40
CA ALA A 191 8.19 5.94 17.80
C ALA A 191 9.51 6.70 18.03
N ALA A 192 10.52 6.44 17.19
CA ALA A 192 11.80 7.15 17.27
C ALA A 192 11.67 8.65 16.96
N ILE A 193 10.82 9.04 16.01
CA ILE A 193 10.51 10.47 15.77
C ILE A 193 9.85 11.09 17.00
N ALA A 194 8.87 10.41 17.60
CA ALA A 194 8.16 10.91 18.77
C ALA A 194 9.11 11.10 19.97
N ALA A 195 10.03 10.16 20.21
CA ALA A 195 11.05 10.27 21.25
C ALA A 195 11.95 11.51 21.04
N ARG A 196 12.51 11.68 19.82
CA ARG A 196 13.32 12.87 19.48
C ARG A 196 12.55 14.19 19.58
N GLN A 197 11.24 14.18 19.35
CA GLN A 197 10.41 15.38 19.52
C GLN A 197 10.24 15.71 21.00
N ARG A 198 10.02 14.70 21.85
CA ARG A 198 9.91 14.84 23.30
C ARG A 198 11.20 15.38 23.93
N GLU A 199 12.35 14.78 23.61
CA GLU A 199 13.65 15.24 24.11
C GLU A 199 13.92 16.71 23.76
N ARG A 200 13.62 17.11 22.52
CA ARG A 200 13.77 18.51 22.08
C ARG A 200 12.81 19.47 22.78
N PHE A 201 11.63 18.99 23.18
CA PHE A 201 10.69 19.79 23.94
C PHE A 201 11.17 19.99 25.38
N GLU A 202 11.63 18.92 26.04
CA GLU A 202 12.20 18.97 27.40
C GLU A 202 13.42 19.91 27.44
N GLN A 203 14.36 19.80 26.50
CA GLN A 203 15.52 20.69 26.39
C GLN A 203 15.19 22.17 26.18
N ARG A 204 13.99 22.50 25.71
CA ARG A 204 13.53 23.88 25.55
C ARG A 204 12.89 24.44 26.83
N GLN A 205 12.40 23.57 27.72
CA GLN A 205 11.82 24.00 29.00
C GLN A 205 12.89 24.32 30.04
N ASP A 206 14.08 23.73 29.90
CA ASP A 206 15.22 23.96 30.80
C ASP A 206 16.02 25.25 30.49
N LYS A 207 15.59 26.05 29.49
CA LYS A 207 16.23 27.29 29.06
C LYS A 207 15.37 28.50 29.37
#